data_AF-A0A7W0P7T2-F1
#
_entry.id   AF-A0A7W0P7T2-F1
#
_cell.length_a   1.000
_cell.length_b   1.000
_cell.length_c   1.000
_cell.angle_alpha   90.00
_cell.angle_beta   90.00
_cell.angle_gamma   90.00
#
_symmetry.space_group_name_H-M   'P 1'
#
loop_
_entity.id
_entity.type
_entity.pdbx_description
1 polymer ?
#
loop_
_entity_poly.entity_id
_entity_poly.type
_entity_poly.pdbx_seq_one_letter_code
_entity_poly.pdbx_strand_id
1 'polypeptide(L)'
;MQTLVAIALATMLPTAGWASQTEQPARFDLAALTVNGRTVLGKPIPSVTAVFGKPTTVTRFKYATYLRYGPKRTYRVLVGFRTHRGRLLATSLRFQSPQLVERRLGRVLALRPEAIQSRVQAVYADTFRLAYEYQCLKGACEGSFSTLRGRGGFGFGIAGGRSFIRITS
;
A
#
# COMPACT_ATOMS: atom_id res chain seq x y z
N MET A 1 63.16 -40.67 -22.18
CA MET A 1 62.63 -40.26 -20.87
C MET A 1 62.01 -38.88 -21.04
N GLN A 2 60.68 -38.80 -21.18
CA GLN A 2 59.93 -37.55 -21.32
C GLN A 2 58.87 -37.51 -20.23
N THR A 3 58.97 -36.52 -19.36
CA THR A 3 58.09 -36.26 -18.22
C THR A 3 56.82 -35.57 -18.73
N LEU A 4 55.66 -36.20 -18.60
CA LEU A 4 54.36 -35.58 -18.86
C LEU A 4 53.80 -35.02 -17.54
N VAL A 5 53.64 -33.70 -17.51
CA VAL A 5 52.92 -32.93 -16.48
C VAL A 5 51.45 -32.82 -16.91
N ALA A 6 50.51 -33.15 -16.04
CA ALA A 6 49.07 -32.98 -16.31
C ALA A 6 48.33 -32.33 -15.13
N ILE A 7 48.28 -30.99 -15.20
CA ILE A 7 47.13 -30.08 -15.04
C ILE A 7 46.01 -30.53 -14.07
N ALA A 8 45.95 -29.88 -12.91
CA ALA A 8 44.81 -29.92 -12.00
C ALA A 8 43.67 -29.03 -12.54
N LEU A 9 42.51 -29.63 -12.86
CA LEU A 9 41.27 -28.91 -13.16
C LEU A 9 40.67 -28.32 -11.87
N ALA A 10 40.66 -26.99 -11.76
CA ALA A 10 39.89 -26.28 -10.75
C ALA A 10 38.43 -26.17 -11.19
N THR A 11 37.53 -26.90 -10.54
CA THR A 11 36.08 -26.78 -10.73
C THR A 11 35.59 -25.51 -10.02
N MET A 12 35.28 -24.47 -10.80
CA MET A 12 34.59 -23.28 -10.30
C MET A 12 33.15 -23.65 -9.93
N LEU A 13 32.84 -23.67 -8.63
CA LEU A 13 31.48 -23.76 -8.11
C LEU A 13 30.74 -22.44 -8.41
N PRO A 14 29.55 -22.47 -9.04
CA PRO A 14 28.72 -21.28 -9.18
C PRO A 14 28.22 -20.87 -7.79
N THR A 15 28.70 -19.73 -7.29
CA THR A 15 28.11 -19.08 -6.13
C THR A 15 26.73 -18.61 -6.54
N ALA A 16 25.69 -19.29 -6.03
CA ALA A 16 24.32 -18.85 -6.14
C ALA A 16 24.19 -17.50 -5.42
N GLY A 17 24.40 -16.41 -6.15
CA GLY A 17 24.12 -15.07 -5.69
C GLY A 17 22.63 -14.99 -5.41
N TRP A 18 22.26 -14.98 -4.13
CA TRP A 18 20.94 -14.57 -3.72
C TRP A 18 20.78 -13.12 -4.15
N ALA A 19 20.17 -12.92 -5.33
CA ALA A 19 19.68 -11.63 -5.73
C ALA A 19 18.73 -11.18 -4.62
N SER A 20 19.22 -10.29 -3.76
CA SER A 20 18.39 -9.54 -2.84
C SER A 20 17.40 -8.82 -3.74
N GLN A 21 16.17 -9.35 -3.84
CA GLN A 21 15.10 -8.64 -4.50
C GLN A 21 14.97 -7.32 -3.77
N THR A 22 15.57 -6.26 -4.32
CA THR A 22 15.35 -4.90 -3.85
C THR A 22 13.86 -4.71 -3.91
N GLU A 23 13.23 -4.72 -2.73
CA GLU A 23 11.79 -4.66 -2.56
C GLU A 23 11.33 -3.37 -3.24
N GLN A 24 10.81 -3.46 -4.46
CA GLN A 24 10.36 -2.27 -5.17
C GLN A 24 9.33 -1.58 -4.28
N PRO A 25 9.41 -0.25 -4.11
CA PRO A 25 8.45 0.46 -3.29
C PRO A 25 7.05 0.16 -3.82
N ALA A 26 6.18 -0.39 -2.97
CA ALA A 26 4.83 -0.71 -3.38
C ALA A 26 4.16 0.55 -3.98
N ARG A 27 3.47 0.36 -5.11
CA ARG A 27 2.84 1.46 -5.85
C ARG A 27 1.34 1.36 -5.69
N PHE A 28 0.67 2.50 -5.52
CA PHE A 28 -0.79 2.54 -5.51
C PHE A 28 -1.31 3.60 -6.49
N ASP A 29 -2.51 3.38 -6.99
CA ASP A 29 -3.19 4.28 -7.91
C ASP A 29 -4.55 4.63 -7.31
N LEU A 30 -4.73 5.90 -6.94
CA LEU A 30 -5.96 6.37 -6.32
C LEU A 30 -7.14 6.35 -7.28
N ALA A 31 -6.93 6.66 -8.55
CA ALA A 31 -8.00 6.71 -9.54
C ALA A 31 -8.43 5.30 -9.96
N ALA A 32 -7.48 4.40 -10.18
CA ALA A 32 -7.77 3.02 -10.55
C ALA A 32 -8.13 2.11 -9.36
N LEU A 33 -7.96 2.59 -8.12
CA LEU A 33 -8.14 1.82 -6.89
C LEU A 33 -7.32 0.52 -6.88
N THR A 34 -6.09 0.59 -7.40
CA THR A 34 -5.19 -0.56 -7.50
C THR A 34 -3.94 -0.39 -6.66
N VAL A 35 -3.35 -1.53 -6.28
CA VAL A 35 -2.03 -1.60 -5.65
C VAL A 35 -1.19 -2.58 -6.45
N ASN A 36 0.02 -2.17 -6.84
CA ASN A 36 0.89 -2.89 -7.78
C ASN A 36 0.13 -3.32 -9.05
N GLY A 37 -0.76 -2.46 -9.56
CA GLY A 37 -1.57 -2.71 -10.77
C GLY A 37 -2.73 -3.70 -10.57
N ARG A 38 -3.02 -4.16 -9.35
CA ARG A 38 -4.09 -5.13 -9.05
C ARG A 38 -5.16 -4.54 -8.16
N THR A 39 -6.43 -4.85 -8.43
CA THR A 39 -7.56 -4.47 -7.58
C THR A 39 -7.56 -5.29 -6.29
N VAL A 40 -7.63 -4.61 -5.14
CA VAL A 40 -7.62 -5.27 -3.81
C VAL A 40 -8.99 -5.20 -3.13
N LEU A 41 -9.71 -4.09 -3.26
CA LEU A 41 -11.06 -3.94 -2.70
C LEU A 41 -12.03 -4.96 -3.31
N GLY A 42 -12.95 -5.48 -2.50
CA GLY A 42 -13.90 -6.53 -2.87
C GLY A 42 -13.30 -7.93 -3.00
N LYS A 43 -11.99 -8.11 -2.75
CA LYS A 43 -11.32 -9.42 -2.86
C LYS A 43 -11.25 -10.15 -1.51
N PRO A 44 -11.30 -11.50 -1.51
CA PRO A 44 -11.12 -12.30 -0.30
C PRO A 44 -9.64 -12.36 0.11
N ILE A 45 -9.37 -12.79 1.35
CA ILE A 45 -8.02 -12.87 1.93
C ILE A 45 -7.00 -13.56 1.00
N PRO A 46 -7.26 -14.74 0.40
CA PRO A 46 -6.27 -15.41 -0.46
C PRO A 46 -5.83 -14.54 -1.65
N SER A 47 -6.78 -13.84 -2.29
CA SER A 47 -6.48 -12.95 -3.41
C SER A 47 -5.65 -11.74 -2.98
N VAL A 48 -5.92 -11.17 -1.79
CA VAL A 48 -5.13 -10.06 -1.25
C VAL A 48 -3.70 -10.51 -0.90
N THR A 49 -3.56 -11.68 -0.27
CA THR A 49 -2.26 -12.29 0.04
C THR A 49 -1.45 -12.60 -1.23
N ALA A 50 -2.11 -12.94 -2.34
CA ALA A 50 -1.43 -13.11 -3.63
C ALA A 50 -0.89 -11.79 -4.24
N VAL A 51 -1.40 -10.63 -3.81
CA VAL A 51 -0.90 -9.31 -4.23
C VAL A 51 0.27 -8.84 -3.36
N PHE A 52 0.19 -9.09 -2.05
CA PHE A 52 1.12 -8.51 -1.07
C PHE A 52 2.09 -9.50 -0.43
N GLY A 53 1.93 -10.79 -0.70
CA GLY A 53 2.60 -11.86 0.04
C GLY A 53 2.00 -12.06 1.44
N LYS A 54 2.78 -12.66 2.33
CA LYS A 54 2.37 -12.96 3.71
C LYS A 54 2.24 -11.68 4.54
N PRO A 55 1.11 -11.45 5.25
CA PRO A 55 0.99 -10.31 6.14
C PRO A 55 1.93 -10.42 7.34
N THR A 56 2.45 -9.27 7.80
CA THR A 56 3.27 -9.18 9.01
C THR A 56 2.46 -9.43 10.27
N THR A 57 1.18 -9.03 10.26
CA THR A 57 0.27 -9.27 11.39
C THR A 57 -1.15 -9.45 10.88
N VAL A 58 -1.88 -10.38 11.51
CA VAL A 58 -3.30 -10.62 11.30
C VAL A 58 -4.02 -10.31 12.60
N THR A 59 -4.99 -9.39 12.57
CA THR A 59 -5.82 -9.07 13.74
C THR A 59 -7.27 -9.40 13.40
N ARG A 60 -7.90 -10.25 14.22
CA ARG A 60 -9.29 -10.67 14.04
C ARG A 60 -10.15 -10.10 15.17
N PHE A 61 -11.26 -9.49 14.78
CA PHE A 61 -12.32 -9.02 15.65
C PHE A 61 -13.63 -9.69 15.25
N LYS A 62 -14.65 -9.60 16.11
CA LYS A 62 -15.97 -10.24 15.88
C LYS A 62 -16.57 -9.94 14.49
N TYR A 63 -16.38 -8.71 13.99
CA TYR A 63 -16.98 -8.25 12.72
C TYR A 63 -15.96 -7.72 11.70
N ALA A 64 -14.67 -7.85 11.97
CA ALA A 64 -13.64 -7.30 11.10
C ALA A 64 -12.35 -8.12 11.19
N THR A 65 -11.65 -8.27 10.06
CA THR A 65 -10.27 -8.78 10.04
C THR A 65 -9.37 -7.74 9.43
N TYR A 66 -8.17 -7.58 9.98
CA TYR A 66 -7.17 -6.66 9.45
C TYR A 66 -5.89 -7.43 9.12
N LEU A 67 -5.39 -7.20 7.90
CA LEU A 67 -4.08 -7.68 7.46
C LEU A 67 -3.13 -6.50 7.38
N ARG A 68 -2.05 -6.56 8.16
CA ARG A 68 -1.02 -5.52 8.19
C ARG A 68 0.21 -5.99 7.41
N TYR A 69 0.72 -5.12 6.54
CA TYR A 69 1.94 -5.32 5.77
C TYR A 69 2.95 -4.22 6.10
N GLY A 70 4.14 -4.60 6.56
CA GLY A 70 5.23 -3.68 6.90
C GLY A 70 5.59 -3.68 8.40
N PRO A 71 6.50 -2.79 8.83
CA PRO A 71 7.11 -2.85 10.16
C PRO A 71 6.09 -2.70 11.30
N LYS A 72 6.25 -3.43 12.42
CA LYS A 72 5.26 -3.50 13.52
C LYS A 72 4.79 -2.15 14.08
N ARG A 73 5.67 -1.14 14.15
CA ARG A 73 5.37 0.21 14.69
C ARG A 73 4.68 1.15 13.69
N THR A 74 4.48 0.71 12.45
CA THR A 74 3.80 1.44 11.38
C THR A 74 3.12 0.42 10.46
N TYR A 75 2.76 0.80 9.24
CA TYR A 75 2.49 -0.14 8.18
C TYR A 75 2.73 0.53 6.84
N ARG A 76 3.12 -0.28 5.86
CA ARG A 76 3.07 0.13 4.47
C ARG A 76 1.62 0.12 4.01
N VAL A 77 0.94 -1.01 4.20
CA VAL A 77 -0.46 -1.20 3.85
C VAL A 77 -1.19 -1.89 5.00
N LEU A 78 -2.39 -1.41 5.31
CA LEU A 78 -3.35 -2.07 6.19
C LEU A 78 -4.61 -2.36 5.38
N VAL A 79 -4.99 -3.62 5.26
CA VAL A 79 -6.20 -4.05 4.55
C VAL A 79 -7.25 -4.45 5.57
N GLY A 80 -8.40 -3.78 5.56
CA GLY A 80 -9.54 -4.11 6.41
C GLY A 80 -10.54 -4.96 5.65
N PHE A 81 -11.06 -6.00 6.31
CA PHE A 81 -12.04 -6.93 5.78
C PHE A 81 -13.30 -6.91 6.64
N ARG A 82 -14.46 -6.96 5.99
CA ARG A 82 -15.77 -7.12 6.65
C ARG A 82 -16.61 -8.16 5.91
N THR A 83 -17.55 -8.76 6.62
CA THR A 83 -18.50 -9.69 6.02
C THR A 83 -19.51 -8.92 5.19
N HIS A 84 -19.61 -9.26 3.90
CA HIS A 84 -20.59 -8.73 2.98
C HIS A 84 -21.25 -9.91 2.26
N ARG A 85 -22.59 -10.04 2.40
CA ARG A 85 -23.38 -11.16 1.84
C ARG A 85 -22.77 -12.54 2.15
N GLY A 86 -22.42 -12.77 3.43
CA GLY A 86 -21.84 -14.03 3.91
C GLY A 86 -20.37 -14.26 3.57
N ARG A 87 -19.70 -13.33 2.88
CA ARG A 87 -18.30 -13.46 2.46
C ARG A 87 -17.43 -12.39 3.10
N LEU A 88 -16.28 -12.78 3.65
CA LEU A 88 -15.29 -11.85 4.20
C LEU A 88 -14.46 -11.24 3.06
N LEU A 89 -14.70 -9.96 2.75
CA LEU A 89 -14.08 -9.25 1.62
C LEU A 89 -13.33 -8.01 2.10
N ALA A 90 -12.29 -7.62 1.38
CA ALA A 90 -11.55 -6.39 1.62
C ALA A 90 -12.46 -5.18 1.35
N THR A 91 -12.67 -4.34 2.35
CA THR A 91 -13.54 -3.15 2.29
C THR A 91 -12.78 -1.86 2.49
N SER A 92 -11.52 -1.92 2.94
CA SER A 92 -10.69 -0.74 3.11
C SER A 92 -9.21 -1.02 2.89
N LEU A 93 -8.51 0.01 2.42
CA LEU A 93 -7.06 0.07 2.32
C LEU A 93 -6.60 1.31 3.04
N ARG A 94 -5.56 1.20 3.86
CA ARG A 94 -4.88 2.35 4.45
C ARG A 94 -3.38 2.27 4.20
N PHE A 95 -2.81 3.38 3.78
CA PHE A 95 -1.41 3.55 3.44
C PHE A 95 -0.77 4.55 4.39
N GLN A 96 0.42 4.28 4.92
CA GLN A 96 1.08 5.16 5.90
C GLN A 96 2.62 5.23 5.76
N SER A 97 3.21 4.49 4.82
CA SER A 97 4.66 4.55 4.61
C SER A 97 5.03 5.71 3.68
N PRO A 98 5.97 6.60 4.06
CA PRO A 98 6.43 7.70 3.21
C PRO A 98 7.25 7.21 1.99
N GLN A 99 7.65 5.93 1.98
CA GLN A 99 8.35 5.32 0.85
C GLN A 99 7.40 4.85 -0.26
N LEU A 100 6.09 4.78 0.01
CA LEU A 100 5.10 4.40 -1.01
C LEU A 100 5.04 5.45 -2.11
N VAL A 101 4.82 4.97 -3.32
CA VAL A 101 4.68 5.82 -4.51
C VAL A 101 3.26 5.72 -5.01
N GLU A 102 2.54 6.84 -4.96
CA GLU A 102 1.29 7.02 -5.67
C GLU A 102 1.61 7.31 -7.15
N ARG A 103 0.86 6.72 -8.08
CA ARG A 103 1.16 6.73 -9.51
C ARG A 103 1.38 8.13 -10.11
N ARG A 104 0.54 9.11 -9.77
CA ARG A 104 0.61 10.48 -10.34
C ARG A 104 1.20 11.48 -9.36
N LEU A 105 1.10 11.23 -8.06
CA LEU A 105 1.54 12.15 -7.00
C LEU A 105 2.96 11.86 -6.49
N GLY A 106 3.56 10.72 -6.84
CA GLY A 106 4.87 10.30 -6.34
C GLY A 106 4.82 9.90 -4.87
N ARG A 107 5.83 10.26 -4.07
CA ARG A 107 5.89 9.95 -2.62
C ARG A 107 4.99 10.86 -1.79
N VAL A 108 3.70 10.85 -2.09
CA VAL A 108 2.71 11.77 -1.50
C VAL A 108 2.59 11.63 0.02
N LEU A 109 2.82 10.43 0.57
CA LEU A 109 2.75 10.18 2.02
C LEU A 109 3.97 10.71 2.80
N ALA A 110 5.00 11.22 2.11
CA ALA A 110 6.09 11.96 2.74
C ALA A 110 5.72 13.43 3.01
N LEU A 111 4.60 13.90 2.45
CA LEU A 111 4.12 15.27 2.61
C LEU A 111 3.23 15.41 3.85
N ARG A 112 3.10 16.66 4.33
CA ARG A 112 2.07 17.03 5.31
C ARG A 112 0.68 17.02 4.67
N PRO A 113 -0.42 16.81 5.42
CA PRO A 113 -1.76 16.68 4.86
C PRO A 113 -2.25 17.85 4.02
N GLU A 114 -1.90 19.09 4.36
CA GLU A 114 -2.25 20.29 3.59
C GLU A 114 -1.63 20.25 2.19
N ALA A 115 -0.38 19.79 2.11
CA ALA A 115 0.31 19.57 0.84
C ALA A 115 -0.23 18.36 0.09
N ILE A 116 -0.67 17.30 0.79
CA ILE A 116 -1.41 16.18 0.17
C ILE A 116 -2.69 16.70 -0.48
N GLN A 117 -3.49 17.47 0.25
CA GLN A 117 -4.74 18.06 -0.26
C GLN A 117 -4.49 18.89 -1.51
N SER A 118 -3.58 19.85 -1.43
CA SER A 118 -3.26 20.77 -2.52
C SER A 118 -2.80 20.01 -3.77
N ARG A 119 -1.95 19.00 -3.59
CA ARG A 119 -1.41 18.22 -4.72
C ARG A 119 -2.46 17.29 -5.33
N VAL A 120 -3.34 16.69 -4.53
CA VAL A 120 -4.48 15.93 -5.04
C VAL A 120 -5.41 16.84 -5.84
N GLN A 121 -5.77 18.02 -5.31
CA GLN A 121 -6.62 18.98 -6.02
C GLN A 121 -6.02 19.35 -7.37
N ALA A 122 -4.71 19.63 -7.43
CA ALA A 122 -4.04 20.00 -8.68
C ALA A 122 -3.97 18.85 -9.70
N VAL A 123 -3.66 17.63 -9.26
CA VAL A 123 -3.38 16.50 -10.17
C VAL A 123 -4.62 15.69 -10.54
N TYR A 124 -5.63 15.66 -9.67
CA TYR A 124 -6.84 14.86 -9.82
C TYR A 124 -8.14 15.68 -9.87
N ALA A 125 -8.08 16.96 -10.25
CA ALA A 125 -9.27 17.82 -10.38
C ALA A 125 -10.38 17.20 -11.28
N ASP A 126 -9.98 16.38 -12.26
CA ASP A 126 -10.85 15.68 -13.21
C ASP A 126 -11.47 14.39 -12.65
N THR A 127 -11.00 13.91 -11.50
CA THR A 127 -11.37 12.61 -10.91
C THR A 127 -12.06 12.77 -9.57
N PHE A 128 -11.56 13.69 -8.75
CA PHE A 128 -11.99 13.90 -7.38
C PHE A 128 -12.34 15.37 -7.12
N ARG A 129 -13.33 15.58 -6.26
CA ARG A 129 -13.60 16.87 -5.63
C ARG A 129 -13.33 16.78 -4.14
N LEU A 130 -12.84 17.88 -3.56
CA LEU A 130 -12.69 17.97 -2.13
C LEU A 130 -14.08 17.88 -1.48
N ALA A 131 -14.27 16.88 -0.63
CA ALA A 131 -15.51 16.67 0.10
C ALA A 131 -15.44 17.31 1.49
N TYR A 132 -14.26 17.25 2.10
CA TYR A 132 -14.00 17.84 3.41
C TYR A 132 -12.54 18.28 3.45
N GLU A 133 -12.33 19.55 3.78
CA GLU A 133 -10.99 20.12 3.96
C GLU A 133 -10.26 19.45 5.11
N TYR A 134 -8.93 19.39 5.00
CA TYR A 134 -8.10 18.92 6.09
C TYR A 134 -8.23 19.86 7.28
N GLN A 135 -8.73 19.31 8.38
CA GLN A 135 -8.79 20.02 9.65
C GLN A 135 -8.74 19.04 10.83
N CYS A 136 -8.31 19.55 11.98
CA CYS A 136 -8.28 18.81 13.23
C CYS A 136 -9.58 19.05 14.01
N LEU A 137 -10.48 18.07 14.00
CA LEU A 137 -11.71 18.09 14.81
C LEU A 137 -11.71 16.95 15.82
N LYS A 138 -12.08 17.26 17.07
CA LYS A 138 -12.33 16.26 18.14
C LYS A 138 -11.20 15.22 18.29
N GLY A 139 -9.95 15.66 18.18
CA GLY A 139 -8.78 14.79 18.32
C GLY A 139 -8.43 13.94 17.08
N ALA A 140 -9.10 14.17 15.93
CA ALA A 140 -8.76 13.56 14.65
C ALA A 140 -8.43 14.66 13.62
N CYS A 141 -7.31 14.51 12.92
CA CYS A 141 -6.92 15.42 11.84
C CYS A 141 -7.03 14.69 10.51
N GLU A 142 -8.10 14.96 9.77
CA GLU A 142 -8.37 14.34 8.49
C GLU A 142 -9.07 15.28 7.51
N GLY A 143 -8.90 14.98 6.23
CA GLY A 143 -9.61 15.55 5.08
C GLY A 143 -10.15 14.41 4.23
N SER A 144 -11.03 14.70 3.28
CA SER A 144 -11.50 13.68 2.34
C SER A 144 -11.83 14.22 0.96
N PHE A 145 -11.64 13.35 -0.03
CA PHE A 145 -12.04 13.56 -1.40
C PHE A 145 -13.14 12.57 -1.78
N SER A 146 -14.11 13.05 -2.55
CA SER A 146 -15.13 12.19 -3.18
C SER A 146 -14.89 12.12 -4.68
N THR A 147 -15.28 11.01 -5.30
CA THR A 147 -15.29 10.95 -6.78
C THR A 147 -16.29 11.96 -7.32
N LEU A 148 -16.02 12.55 -8.50
CA LEU A 148 -16.96 13.49 -9.14
C LEU A 148 -18.34 12.85 -9.41
N ARG A 149 -18.39 11.53 -9.60
CA ARG A 149 -19.62 10.75 -9.80
C ARG A 149 -20.34 10.40 -8.48
N GLY A 150 -19.82 10.82 -7.33
CA GLY A 150 -20.44 10.63 -6.02
C GLY A 150 -20.41 9.20 -5.47
N ARG A 151 -19.74 8.26 -6.13
CA ARG A 151 -19.61 6.87 -5.68
C ARG A 151 -18.18 6.63 -5.21
N GLY A 152 -17.98 6.68 -3.90
CA GLY A 152 -16.69 6.45 -3.26
C GLY A 152 -15.79 7.68 -3.15
N GLY A 153 -14.59 7.45 -2.64
CA GLY A 153 -13.63 8.49 -2.31
C GLY A 153 -12.50 7.95 -1.45
N PHE A 154 -11.72 8.86 -0.89
CA PHE A 154 -10.68 8.52 0.08
C PHE A 154 -10.51 9.61 1.12
N GLY A 155 -10.14 9.19 2.33
CA GLY A 155 -9.71 10.09 3.39
C GLY A 155 -8.18 10.19 3.42
N PHE A 156 -7.68 11.30 3.94
CA PHE A 156 -6.26 11.49 4.21
C PHE A 156 -6.11 12.27 5.52
N GLY A 157 -4.94 12.23 6.14
CA GLY A 157 -4.74 12.92 7.41
C GLY A 157 -3.54 12.42 8.18
N ILE A 158 -3.54 12.62 9.50
CA ILE A 158 -2.50 12.12 10.42
C ILE A 158 -3.05 11.02 11.31
N ALA A 159 -2.30 9.92 11.43
CA ALA A 159 -2.52 8.89 12.43
C ALA A 159 -1.18 8.51 13.05
N GLY A 160 -1.08 8.45 14.39
CA GLY A 160 0.17 8.09 15.08
C GLY A 160 1.39 8.92 14.63
N GLY A 161 1.19 10.21 14.39
CA GLY A 161 2.23 11.16 13.95
C GLY A 161 2.67 11.02 12.49
N ARG A 162 1.95 10.26 11.65
CA ARG A 162 2.29 10.07 10.23
C ARG A 162 1.11 10.31 9.30
N SER A 163 1.41 10.85 8.13
CA SER A 163 0.44 10.99 7.04
C SER A 163 -0.12 9.64 6.61
N PHE A 164 -1.41 9.59 6.34
CA PHE A 164 -2.08 8.42 5.79
C PHE A 164 -3.00 8.79 4.62
N ILE A 165 -3.28 7.79 3.78
CA ILE A 165 -4.42 7.79 2.86
C ILE A 165 -5.24 6.53 3.13
N ARG A 166 -6.57 6.66 3.18
CA ARG A 166 -7.54 5.59 3.41
C ARG A 166 -8.56 5.56 2.28
N ILE A 167 -8.67 4.43 1.61
CA ILE A 167 -9.70 4.15 0.59
C ILE A 167 -10.72 3.18 1.18
N THR A 168 -12.01 3.42 0.95
CA THR A 168 -13.11 2.55 1.38
C THR A 168 -14.03 2.24 0.20
N SER A 169 -14.48 0.98 0.11
CA SER A 169 -15.50 0.54 -0.87
C SER A 169 -16.91 0.77 -0.36
#